data_AF-A0A3N4DAE1-F1
#
_entry.id   AF-A0A3N4DAE1-F1
#
_cell.length_a   1.000
_cell.length_b   1.000
_cell.length_c   1.000
_cell.angle_alpha   90.00
_cell.angle_beta   90.00
_cell.angle_gamma   90.00
#
_symmetry.space_group_name_H-M   'P 1'
#
loop_
_entity.id
_entity.type
_entity.pdbx_description
1 polymer ?
#
loop_
_entity_poly.entity_id
_entity_poly.type
_entity_poly.pdbx_seq_one_letter_code
_entity_poly.pdbx_strand_id
1 'polypeptide(L)'
;MFDEVIEYAESLLNKDGKEYNVNDVLDKAVGLFLDSSRANEKAEIAQHGANHQSFIERNLARWEGGFDKLDLFYITDQEAGVVFQENFTSIPDLENDPLLGVLMRQHAHACRITSEIIHLLKGGYADGALARWRTLFEISVNCLIINKHGRMQPSTLYVMGKSKMSKALKSIKKRHKT
;
A
#
# COMPACT_ATOMS: atom_id res chain seq x y z
N MET A 1 -29.44 -5.78 16.23
CA MET A 1 -29.28 -4.39 15.76
C MET A 1 -30.31 -4.01 14.69
N PHE A 2 -30.27 -4.55 13.46
CA PHE A 2 -31.25 -4.18 12.44
C PHE A 2 -32.67 -4.69 12.77
N ASP A 3 -32.79 -5.93 13.26
CA ASP A 3 -34.08 -6.49 13.66
C ASP A 3 -34.70 -5.69 14.82
N GLU A 4 -33.90 -5.29 15.81
CA GLU A 4 -34.35 -4.42 16.93
C GLU A 4 -34.85 -3.05 16.45
N VAL A 5 -34.20 -2.46 15.44
CA VAL A 5 -34.61 -1.17 14.86
C VAL A 5 -35.92 -1.33 14.07
N ILE A 6 -36.10 -2.45 13.36
CA ILE A 6 -37.33 -2.77 12.64
C ILE A 6 -38.48 -3.02 13.61
N GLU A 7 -38.27 -3.85 14.64
CA GLU A 7 -39.27 -4.10 15.69
C GLU A 7 -39.68 -2.81 16.40
N TYR A 8 -38.72 -1.92 16.67
CA TYR A 8 -39.01 -0.62 17.26
C TYR A 8 -39.79 0.29 16.29
N ALA A 9 -39.44 0.31 15.02
CA ALA A 9 -40.17 1.05 13.98
C ALA A 9 -41.62 0.56 13.84
N GLU A 10 -41.84 -0.76 13.81
CA GLU A 10 -43.18 -1.36 13.81
C GLU A 10 -43.95 -1.00 15.07
N SER A 11 -43.32 -1.02 16.25
CA SER A 11 -43.96 -0.62 17.50
C SER A 11 -44.44 0.84 17.49
N LEU A 12 -43.72 1.73 16.79
CA LEU A 12 -44.07 3.13 16.63
C LEU A 12 -45.24 3.30 15.65
N LEU A 13 -45.22 2.60 14.52
CA LEU A 13 -46.30 2.64 13.53
C LEU A 13 -47.60 2.03 14.06
N ASN A 14 -47.51 0.95 14.84
CA ASN A 14 -48.66 0.35 15.53
C ASN A 14 -49.32 1.31 16.53
N LYS A 15 -48.56 2.19 17.18
CA LYS A 15 -49.09 3.23 18.10
C LYS A 15 -49.81 4.35 17.36
N ASP A 16 -49.43 4.64 16.11
CA ASP A 16 -50.07 5.66 15.29
C ASP A 16 -51.46 5.22 14.78
N GLY A 17 -51.82 3.94 14.94
CA GLY A 17 -53.16 3.39 14.70
C GLY A 17 -53.59 3.38 13.23
N LYS A 18 -52.66 3.61 12.30
CA LYS A 18 -52.88 3.60 10.85
C LYS A 18 -52.43 2.27 10.26
N GLU A 19 -53.12 1.83 9.22
CA GLU A 19 -52.66 0.71 8.38
C GLU A 19 -51.36 1.14 7.68
N TYR A 20 -50.34 0.29 7.76
CA TYR A 20 -49.01 0.54 7.20
C TYR A 20 -48.55 -0.66 6.39
N ASN A 21 -47.66 -0.43 5.43
CA ASN A 21 -47.03 -1.48 4.63
C ASN A 21 -45.52 -1.58 4.95
N VAL A 22 -44.85 -2.54 4.30
CA VAL A 22 -43.42 -2.81 4.53
C VAL A 22 -42.54 -1.60 4.25
N ASN A 23 -42.87 -0.77 3.25
CA ASN A 23 -42.08 0.43 2.93
C ASN A 23 -42.18 1.47 4.05
N ASP A 24 -43.34 1.63 4.68
CA ASP A 24 -43.51 2.56 5.81
C ASP A 24 -42.64 2.15 7.00
N VAL A 25 -42.54 0.83 7.28
CA VAL A 25 -41.66 0.28 8.31
C VAL A 25 -40.20 0.54 7.97
N LEU A 26 -39.81 0.29 6.72
CA LEU A 26 -38.44 0.51 6.25
C LEU A 26 -38.04 1.98 6.33
N ASP A 27 -38.89 2.91 5.87
CA ASP A 27 -38.62 4.34 5.91
C ASP A 27 -38.45 4.83 7.35
N LYS A 28 -39.30 4.33 8.27
CA LYS A 28 -39.20 4.66 9.68
C LYS A 28 -37.93 4.08 10.31
N ALA A 29 -37.62 2.82 10.03
CA ALA A 29 -36.43 2.13 10.53
C ALA A 29 -35.13 2.81 10.04
N VAL A 30 -35.08 3.18 8.75
CA VAL A 30 -33.96 3.93 8.17
C VAL A 30 -33.82 5.30 8.83
N GLY A 31 -34.93 6.03 9.03
CA GLY A 31 -34.92 7.32 9.74
C GLY A 31 -34.33 7.20 11.15
N LEU A 32 -34.80 6.21 11.92
CA LEU A 32 -34.31 5.94 13.29
C LEU A 32 -32.82 5.57 13.30
N PHE A 33 -32.39 4.73 12.35
CA PHE A 33 -30.99 4.35 12.22
C PHE A 33 -30.11 5.56 11.88
N LEU A 34 -30.54 6.41 10.94
CA LEU A 34 -29.80 7.61 10.55
C LEU A 34 -29.71 8.62 11.70
N ASP A 35 -30.78 8.83 12.46
CA ASP A 35 -30.79 9.72 13.62
C ASP A 35 -29.85 9.22 14.71
N SER A 36 -29.90 7.91 15.01
CA SER A 36 -28.98 7.28 15.96
C SER A 36 -27.52 7.38 15.50
N SER A 37 -27.26 7.09 14.24
CA SER A 37 -25.92 7.15 13.67
C SER A 37 -25.36 8.57 13.66
N ARG A 38 -26.19 9.58 13.35
CA ARG A 38 -25.81 11.01 13.44
C ARG A 38 -25.57 11.47 14.88
N ALA A 39 -26.37 11.01 15.83
CA ALA A 39 -26.20 11.36 17.24
C ALA A 39 -24.85 10.83 17.78
N ASN A 40 -24.41 9.67 17.30
CA ASN A 40 -23.20 8.99 17.77
C ASN A 40 -21.98 9.16 16.86
N GLU A 41 -22.13 9.75 15.67
CA GLU A 41 -21.13 9.80 14.59
C GLU A 41 -19.72 10.16 15.11
N LYS A 42 -19.60 11.27 15.83
CA LYS A 42 -18.30 11.74 16.34
C LYS A 42 -17.66 10.76 17.32
N ALA A 43 -18.47 10.17 18.20
CA ALA A 43 -18.00 9.21 19.20
C ALA A 43 -17.55 7.90 18.53
N GLU A 44 -18.33 7.40 17.57
CA GLU A 44 -17.99 6.18 16.82
C GLU A 44 -16.72 6.36 15.98
N ILE A 45 -16.57 7.49 15.28
CA ILE A 45 -15.35 7.80 14.51
C ILE A 45 -14.14 7.90 15.45
N ALA A 46 -14.28 8.59 16.59
CA ALA A 46 -13.21 8.72 17.57
C ALA A 46 -12.82 7.36 18.16
N GLN A 47 -13.80 6.53 18.52
CA GLN A 47 -13.56 5.19 19.04
C GLN A 47 -12.91 4.27 18.00
N HIS A 48 -13.36 4.32 16.75
CA HIS A 48 -12.73 3.60 15.65
C HIS A 48 -11.26 4.02 15.48
N GLY A 49 -10.99 5.33 15.49
CA GLY A 49 -9.62 5.87 15.44
C GLY A 49 -8.75 5.39 16.60
N ALA A 50 -9.27 5.44 17.82
CA ALA A 50 -8.56 4.96 19.01
C ALA A 50 -8.26 3.45 18.93
N ASN A 51 -9.25 2.64 18.52
CA ASN A 51 -9.07 1.19 18.34
C ASN A 51 -8.00 0.87 17.30
N HIS A 52 -8.01 1.60 16.17
CA HIS A 52 -7.00 1.46 15.13
C HIS A 52 -5.61 1.83 15.65
N GLN A 53 -5.47 2.97 16.32
CA GLN A 53 -4.20 3.41 16.89
C GLN A 53 -3.63 2.41 17.90
N SER A 54 -4.46 1.92 18.82
CA SER A 54 -4.05 0.90 19.79
C SER A 54 -3.66 -0.43 19.12
N PHE A 55 -4.29 -0.78 17.98
CA PHE A 55 -3.85 -1.94 17.19
C PHE A 55 -2.45 -1.71 16.60
N ILE A 56 -2.21 -0.55 15.98
CA ILE A 56 -0.91 -0.20 15.39
C ILE A 56 0.20 -0.26 16.44
N GLU A 57 -0.02 0.34 17.61
CA GLU A 57 0.96 0.32 18.72
C GLU A 57 1.33 -1.10 19.14
N ARG A 58 0.33 -1.98 19.32
CA ARG A 58 0.59 -3.38 19.67
C ARG A 58 1.30 -4.14 18.56
N ASN A 59 0.95 -3.88 17.30
CA ASN A 59 1.57 -4.53 16.14
C ASN A 59 3.05 -4.13 16.02
N LEU A 60 3.35 -2.84 16.12
CA LEU A 60 4.70 -2.30 16.09
C LEU A 60 5.54 -2.83 17.26
N ALA A 61 5.03 -2.78 18.49
CA ALA A 61 5.74 -3.27 19.67
C ALA A 61 6.02 -4.78 19.59
N ARG A 62 5.07 -5.57 19.06
CA ARG A 62 5.22 -7.03 18.94
C ARG A 62 6.33 -7.42 17.95
N TRP A 63 6.47 -6.69 16.86
CA TRP A 63 7.37 -7.02 15.75
C TRP A 63 8.52 -6.04 15.58
N GLU A 64 8.78 -5.19 16.57
CA GLU A 64 9.77 -4.11 16.54
C GLU A 64 11.11 -4.55 15.94
N GLY A 65 11.74 -5.57 16.54
CA GLY A 65 13.04 -6.05 16.05
C GLY A 65 13.02 -6.64 14.63
N GLY A 66 11.86 -7.08 14.13
CA GLY A 66 11.68 -7.51 12.74
C GLY A 66 11.51 -6.33 11.80
N PHE A 67 10.70 -5.33 12.19
CA PHE A 67 10.52 -4.10 11.43
C PHE A 67 11.79 -3.27 11.35
N ASP A 68 12.55 -3.14 12.44
CA ASP A 68 13.82 -2.40 12.45
C ASP A 68 14.82 -3.00 11.46
N LYS A 69 14.92 -4.33 11.42
CA LYS A 69 15.81 -5.03 10.47
C LYS A 69 15.34 -4.83 9.04
N LEU A 70 14.03 -4.89 8.79
CA LEU A 70 13.48 -4.71 7.46
C LEU A 70 13.64 -3.26 6.97
N ASP A 71 13.44 -2.27 7.85
CA ASP A 71 13.68 -0.85 7.56
C ASP A 71 15.17 -0.61 7.28
N LEU A 72 16.07 -1.15 8.12
CA LEU A 72 17.52 -1.03 7.90
C LEU A 72 17.95 -1.65 6.57
N PHE A 73 17.42 -2.83 6.25
CA PHE A 73 17.67 -3.49 4.98
C PHE A 73 17.21 -2.63 3.79
N TYR A 74 15.99 -2.09 3.87
CA TYR A 74 15.45 -1.18 2.86
C TYR A 74 16.31 0.08 2.69
N ILE A 75 16.73 0.72 3.78
CA ILE A 75 17.61 1.91 3.76
C ILE A 75 18.93 1.55 3.08
N THR A 76 19.54 0.44 3.49
CA THR A 76 20.83 -0.02 2.95
C THR A 76 20.74 -0.31 1.45
N ASP A 77 19.67 -0.96 0.99
CA ASP A 77 19.45 -1.23 -0.44
C ASP A 77 19.27 0.05 -1.26
N GLN A 78 18.62 1.08 -0.69
CA GLN A 78 18.50 2.37 -1.36
C GLN A 78 19.84 3.08 -1.49
N GLU A 79 20.62 3.12 -0.42
CA GLU A 79 21.96 3.70 -0.40
C GLU A 79 22.88 2.98 -1.38
N ALA A 80 22.88 1.65 -1.36
CA ALA A 80 23.63 0.83 -2.31
C ALA A 80 23.27 1.18 -3.75
N GLY A 81 21.99 1.35 -4.07
CA GLY A 81 21.55 1.74 -5.42
C GLY A 81 22.08 3.10 -5.87
N VAL A 82 22.17 4.08 -4.96
CA VAL A 82 22.74 5.41 -5.23
C VAL A 82 24.24 5.32 -5.47
N VAL A 83 24.97 4.64 -4.58
CA VAL A 83 26.42 4.46 -4.70
C VAL A 83 26.76 3.71 -5.98
N PHE A 84 26.01 2.66 -6.31
CA PHE A 84 26.18 1.91 -7.55
C PHE A 84 25.98 2.83 -8.75
N GLN A 85 24.88 3.58 -8.80
CA GLN A 85 24.63 4.51 -9.91
C GLN A 85 25.78 5.52 -10.09
N GLU A 86 26.25 6.14 -9.01
CA GLU A 86 27.33 7.13 -9.05
C GLU A 86 28.64 6.49 -9.57
N ASN A 87 28.98 5.29 -9.10
CA ASN A 87 30.16 4.56 -9.57
C ASN A 87 30.08 4.21 -11.05
N PHE A 88 28.95 3.66 -11.52
CA PHE A 88 28.84 3.23 -12.92
C PHE A 88 28.69 4.37 -13.91
N THR A 89 28.05 5.47 -13.52
CA THR A 89 27.94 6.66 -14.39
C THR A 89 29.27 7.39 -14.52
N SER A 90 30.22 7.18 -13.60
CA SER A 90 31.59 7.70 -13.73
C SER A 90 32.43 6.96 -14.80
N ILE A 91 31.98 5.78 -15.25
CA ILE A 91 32.66 4.96 -16.27
C ILE A 91 32.02 5.28 -17.64
N PRO A 92 32.75 5.89 -18.60
CA PRO A 92 32.17 6.38 -19.86
C PRO A 92 31.39 5.32 -20.66
N ASP A 93 31.91 4.09 -20.73
CA ASP A 93 31.29 2.99 -21.46
C ASP A 93 29.98 2.49 -20.82
N LEU A 94 29.77 2.77 -19.53
CA LEU A 94 28.64 2.29 -18.74
C LEU A 94 27.59 3.36 -18.47
N GLU A 95 27.93 4.64 -18.63
CA GLU A 95 27.01 5.77 -18.45
C GLU A 95 25.71 5.60 -19.24
N ASN A 96 25.83 5.10 -20.47
CA ASN A 96 24.70 4.89 -21.38
C ASN A 96 24.41 3.40 -21.63
N ASP A 97 24.96 2.49 -20.81
CA ASP A 97 24.73 1.05 -20.96
C ASP A 97 23.22 0.74 -20.75
N PRO A 98 22.53 0.24 -21.80
CA PRO A 98 21.09 0.05 -21.71
C PRO A 98 20.69 -1.06 -20.71
N LEU A 99 21.53 -2.07 -20.50
CA LEU A 99 21.27 -3.17 -19.56
C LEU A 99 21.33 -2.65 -18.14
N LEU A 100 22.39 -1.93 -17.82
CA LEU A 100 22.54 -1.27 -16.53
C LEU A 100 21.38 -0.32 -16.26
N GLY A 101 20.97 0.47 -17.26
CA GLY A 101 19.81 1.35 -17.16
C GLY A 101 18.50 0.62 -16.82
N VAL A 102 18.25 -0.55 -17.43
CA VAL A 102 17.08 -1.39 -17.09
C VAL A 102 17.19 -1.93 -15.67
N LEU A 103 18.32 -2.52 -15.30
CA LEU A 103 18.52 -3.11 -13.96
C LEU A 103 18.40 -2.05 -12.85
N MET A 104 18.94 -0.85 -13.05
CA MET A 104 18.80 0.26 -12.11
C MET A 104 17.35 0.73 -11.94
N ARG A 105 16.53 0.71 -13.02
CA ARG A 105 15.09 1.00 -12.91
C ARG A 105 14.35 -0.10 -12.16
N GLN A 106 14.70 -1.37 -12.39
CA GLN A 106 14.10 -2.48 -11.65
C GLN A 106 14.49 -2.46 -10.17
N HIS A 107 15.73 -2.08 -9.82
CA HIS A 107 16.14 -1.82 -8.44
C HIS A 107 15.28 -0.72 -7.80
N ALA A 108 15.14 0.42 -8.48
CA ALA A 108 14.31 1.51 -8.00
C ALA A 108 12.83 1.09 -7.81
N HIS A 109 12.32 0.23 -8.68
CA HIS A 109 10.98 -0.35 -8.56
C HIS A 109 10.89 -1.31 -7.36
N ALA A 110 11.89 -2.19 -7.18
CA ALA A 110 11.98 -3.09 -6.04
C ALA A 110 11.94 -2.32 -4.71
N CYS A 111 12.76 -1.26 -4.55
CA CYS A 111 12.74 -0.41 -3.35
C CYS A 111 11.35 0.18 -3.09
N ARG A 112 10.63 0.64 -4.13
CA ARG A 112 9.25 1.14 -3.96
C ARG A 112 8.31 0.05 -3.45
N ILE A 113 8.35 -1.14 -4.03
CA ILE A 113 7.50 -2.26 -3.60
C ILE A 113 7.84 -2.64 -2.15
N THR A 114 9.12 -2.67 -1.77
CA THR A 114 9.54 -2.90 -0.37
C THR A 114 8.97 -1.84 0.58
N SER A 115 8.93 -0.56 0.19
CA SER A 115 8.30 0.48 1.02
C SER A 115 6.78 0.26 1.21
N GLU A 116 6.09 -0.24 0.18
CA GLU A 116 4.66 -0.59 0.27
C GLU A 116 4.46 -1.80 1.19
N ILE A 117 5.33 -2.81 1.10
CA ILE A 117 5.34 -3.98 1.99
C ILE A 117 5.48 -3.55 3.45
N ILE A 118 6.48 -2.73 3.76
CA ILE A 118 6.74 -2.23 5.13
C ILE A 118 5.50 -1.50 5.65
N HIS A 119 4.93 -0.61 4.86
CA HIS A 119 3.73 0.14 5.23
C HIS A 119 2.53 -0.77 5.54
N LEU A 120 2.27 -1.76 4.67
CA LEU A 120 1.18 -2.71 4.84
C LEU A 120 1.36 -3.59 6.09
N LEU A 121 2.57 -4.10 6.33
CA LEU A 121 2.87 -4.91 7.50
C LEU A 121 2.69 -4.12 8.80
N LYS A 122 3.22 -2.89 8.86
CA LYS A 122 3.05 -1.99 10.01
C LYS A 122 1.57 -1.62 10.24
N GLY A 123 0.81 -1.49 9.15
CA GLY A 123 -0.65 -1.25 9.16
C GLY A 123 -1.51 -2.46 9.50
N GLY A 124 -0.95 -3.67 9.61
CA GLY A 124 -1.69 -4.91 9.90
C GLY A 124 -2.28 -5.64 8.70
N TYR A 125 -1.91 -5.26 7.47
CA TYR A 125 -2.43 -5.82 6.23
C TYR A 125 -1.52 -6.93 5.68
N ALA A 126 -1.43 -8.06 6.40
CA ALA A 126 -0.51 -9.15 6.08
C ALA A 126 -0.71 -9.74 4.67
N ASP A 127 -1.95 -10.02 4.27
CA ASP A 127 -2.26 -10.57 2.94
C ASP A 127 -1.94 -9.56 1.82
N GLY A 128 -2.20 -8.28 2.08
CA GLY A 128 -1.82 -7.20 1.17
C GLY A 128 -0.29 -7.13 1.00
N ALA A 129 0.46 -7.23 2.10
CA ALA A 129 1.91 -7.28 2.05
C ALA A 129 2.42 -8.52 1.28
N LEU A 130 1.79 -9.69 1.49
CA LEU A 130 2.13 -10.92 0.77
C LEU A 130 1.95 -10.78 -0.75
N ALA A 131 0.89 -10.13 -1.20
CA ALA A 131 0.70 -9.82 -2.62
C ALA A 131 1.85 -8.96 -3.17
N ARG A 132 2.32 -7.96 -2.42
CA ARG A 132 3.46 -7.12 -2.80
C ARG A 132 4.78 -7.88 -2.78
N TRP A 133 4.98 -8.81 -1.85
CA TRP A 133 6.14 -9.72 -1.85
C TRP A 133 6.20 -10.56 -3.12
N ARG A 134 5.07 -11.03 -3.63
CA ARG A 134 5.01 -11.74 -4.93
C ARG A 134 5.47 -10.85 -6.09
N THR A 135 5.03 -9.59 -6.12
CA THR A 135 5.51 -8.61 -7.12
C THR A 135 7.02 -8.38 -7.00
N LEU A 136 7.55 -8.27 -5.78
CA LEU A 136 9.00 -8.12 -5.57
C LEU A 136 9.78 -9.34 -6.09
N PHE A 137 9.27 -10.55 -5.86
CA PHE A 137 9.84 -11.78 -6.42
C PHE A 137 9.79 -11.80 -7.96
N GLU A 138 8.69 -11.37 -8.56
CA GLU A 138 8.60 -11.27 -10.02
C GLU A 138 9.62 -10.29 -10.59
N ILE A 139 9.84 -9.14 -9.92
CA ILE A 139 10.89 -8.18 -10.30
C ILE A 139 12.27 -8.85 -10.27
N SER A 140 12.59 -9.63 -9.23
CA SER A 140 13.90 -10.28 -9.11
C SER A 140 14.11 -11.35 -10.20
N VAL A 141 13.08 -12.17 -10.49
CA VAL A 141 13.11 -13.14 -11.58
C VAL A 141 13.31 -12.44 -12.93
N ASN A 142 12.60 -11.35 -13.18
CA ASN A 142 12.76 -10.56 -14.40
C ASN A 142 14.19 -9.99 -14.53
N CYS A 143 14.77 -9.48 -13.44
CA CYS A 143 16.17 -9.04 -13.44
C CYS A 143 17.14 -10.17 -13.81
N LEU A 144 16.93 -11.39 -13.30
CA LEU A 144 17.77 -12.54 -13.62
C LEU A 144 17.68 -12.91 -15.11
N ILE A 145 16.48 -12.92 -15.68
CA ILE A 145 16.25 -13.20 -17.10
C ILE A 145 16.90 -12.11 -17.96
N ILE A 146 16.71 -10.84 -17.61
CA ILE A 146 17.30 -9.68 -18.32
C ILE A 146 18.83 -9.73 -18.25
N ASN A 147 19.40 -10.07 -17.10
CA ASN A 147 20.85 -10.21 -16.96
C ASN A 147 21.40 -11.33 -17.86
N LYS A 148 20.69 -12.46 -17.95
CA LYS A 148 21.11 -13.62 -18.74
C LYS A 148 20.94 -13.43 -20.26
N HIS A 149 19.87 -12.77 -20.69
CA HIS A 149 19.47 -12.73 -22.10
C HIS A 149 19.38 -11.33 -22.72
N GLY A 150 19.44 -10.27 -21.91
CA GLY A 150 19.17 -8.91 -22.36
C GLY A 150 20.13 -8.39 -23.43
N ARG A 151 21.40 -8.83 -23.39
CA ARG A 151 22.40 -8.46 -24.42
C ARG A 151 22.22 -9.24 -25.73
N MET A 152 21.61 -10.43 -25.71
CA MET A 152 21.29 -11.21 -26.92
C MET A 152 20.05 -10.70 -27.66
N GLN A 153 19.15 -9.99 -26.97
CA GLN A 153 17.95 -9.42 -27.56
C GLN A 153 17.84 -7.91 -27.25
N PRO A 154 18.62 -7.06 -27.95
CA PRO A 154 18.67 -5.63 -27.69
C PRO A 154 17.31 -4.93 -27.83
N SER A 155 16.42 -5.43 -28.69
CA SER A 155 15.05 -4.93 -28.87
C SER A 155 14.23 -4.97 -27.57
N THR A 156 14.36 -6.05 -26.80
CA THR A 156 13.72 -6.25 -25.49
C THR A 156 14.19 -5.20 -24.49
N LEU A 157 15.49 -4.90 -24.50
CA LEU A 157 16.09 -3.83 -23.70
C LEU A 157 15.64 -2.43 -24.13
N TYR A 158 15.52 -2.20 -25.44
CA TYR A 158 15.10 -0.91 -26.01
C TYR A 158 13.65 -0.57 -25.66
N VAL A 159 12.73 -1.55 -25.67
CA VAL A 159 11.33 -1.35 -25.27
C VAL A 159 11.24 -1.03 -23.78
N MET A 160 11.99 -1.74 -22.93
CA MET A 160 12.08 -1.47 -21.49
C MET A 160 12.92 -0.22 -21.15
N GLY A 161 13.68 0.30 -22.13
CA GLY A 161 14.76 1.28 -22.03
C GLY A 161 14.35 2.76 -22.07
N LYS A 162 13.15 3.09 -22.56
CA LYS A 162 12.78 4.45 -22.98
C LYS A 162 12.66 5.53 -21.89
N SER A 163 13.05 5.26 -20.64
CA SER A 163 13.07 6.26 -19.56
C SER A 163 14.49 6.55 -19.08
N LYS A 164 14.92 7.81 -19.22
CA LYS A 164 16.26 8.30 -18.81
C LYS A 164 16.58 7.87 -17.37
N MET A 165 17.73 7.22 -17.19
CA MET A 165 18.27 6.71 -15.92
C MET A 165 18.21 7.76 -14.78
N SER A 166 18.43 9.03 -15.10
CA SER A 166 18.45 10.12 -14.11
C SER A 166 17.10 10.48 -13.48
N LYS A 167 15.96 10.07 -14.07
CA LYS A 167 14.63 10.42 -13.53
C LYS A 167 14.15 9.45 -12.44
N ALA A 168 14.50 8.16 -12.54
CA ALA A 168 14.01 7.12 -11.64
C ALA A 168 14.56 7.26 -10.22
N LEU A 169 15.88 7.35 -10.04
CA LEU A 169 16.51 7.51 -8.72
C LEU A 169 16.35 8.92 -8.11
N LYS A 170 16.26 9.97 -8.93
CA LYS A 170 15.88 11.32 -8.44
C LYS A 170 14.49 11.34 -7.79
N SER A 171 13.58 10.47 -8.22
CA SER A 171 12.26 10.33 -7.59
C SER A 171 12.31 9.64 -6.22
N ILE A 172 13.29 8.74 -6.00
CA ILE A 172 13.55 8.10 -4.70
C ILE A 172 14.11 9.13 -3.73
N LYS A 173 15.17 9.87 -4.11
CA LYS A 173 15.76 10.94 -3.29
C LYS A 173 14.77 12.07 -2.94
N LYS A 174 13.80 12.38 -3.80
CA LYS A 174 12.80 13.44 -3.54
C LYS A 174 11.74 13.07 -2.49
N ARG A 175 11.38 11.80 -2.35
CA ARG A 175 10.30 11.36 -1.44
C ARG A 175 10.67 11.41 0.05
N HIS A 176 11.96 11.49 0.39
CA HIS A 176 12.44 11.48 1.78
C HIS A 176 12.93 12.86 2.26
N LYS A 177 12.73 13.92 1.45
CA LYS A 177 13.05 15.32 1.79
C LYS A 177 11.81 16.19 2.03
N THR A 178 10.63 15.59 2.03
CA THR A 178 9.32 16.20 2.33
C THR A 178 8.66 15.36 3.40
#